data_AF-A0A2A1ZQU2-F1
#
_entry.id   AF-A0A2A1ZQU2-F1
#
_cell.length_a   1.000
_cell.length_b   1.000
_cell.length_c   1.000
_cell.angle_alpha   90.00
_cell.angle_beta   90.00
_cell.angle_gamma   90.00
#
_symmetry.space_group_name_H-M   'P 1'
#
loop_
_entity.id
_entity.type
_entity.pdbx_description
1 polymer ?
#
loop_
_entity_poly.entity_id
_entity_poly.type
_entity_poly.pdbx_seq_one_letter_code
_entity_poly.pdbx_strand_id
1 'polypeptide(L)'
;MNKIVQCVPNFSEGRDLEKVERIVSGLKNQEGFNLVSYEPDGDYNRTVVTLLGNPEKIIDALVDFTKVVIDEIDMNVQSGEHPRMGAIDVIPFIPIENVTMDECVVYANTVAKKINEAYNIPIFMYAEAANQKIRVKLPNIRKGEFEGMKTKIKEDKWAPDYGTQEIHPTFGVIGVGARIPLVAYNIDLNTTDIDVAKNIAKAIRNSSGGFTYIQAGPAMLNERGHVQVTMNILDYKKNPIYRIFETVKMEAKRYHVEVTNSELVGLAPKDALKRSIKYYLQVNNIEYNKDMTLDEITKYSIEYLKFRDFDRLKIIESNI
;
A
#
# COMPACT_ATOMS: atom_id res chain seq x y z
N MET A 1 -21.09 12.09 15.39
CA MET A 1 -19.62 11.98 15.35
C MET A 1 -19.22 11.82 13.90
N ASN A 2 -18.16 12.52 13.44
CA ASN A 2 -17.73 12.43 12.06
C ASN A 2 -17.11 11.05 11.82
N LYS A 3 -17.50 10.41 10.71
CA LYS A 3 -16.94 9.14 10.24
C LYS A 3 -15.71 9.44 9.39
N ILE A 4 -14.57 8.87 9.77
CA ILE A 4 -13.31 9.07 9.06
C ILE A 4 -12.79 7.72 8.57
N VAL A 5 -12.57 7.65 7.27
CA VAL A 5 -11.88 6.54 6.62
C VAL A 5 -10.60 7.04 5.96
N GLN A 6 -9.60 6.16 5.90
CA GLN A 6 -8.48 6.33 5.00
C GLN A 6 -8.79 5.54 3.72
N CYS A 7 -8.60 6.16 2.56
CA CYS A 7 -8.64 5.48 1.28
C CYS A 7 -7.29 5.64 0.58
N VAL A 8 -6.72 4.54 0.08
CA VAL A 8 -5.33 4.54 -0.44
C VAL A 8 -5.26 4.03 -1.87
N PRO A 9 -5.87 4.72 -2.86
CA PRO A 9 -5.88 4.23 -4.23
C PRO A 9 -4.47 4.24 -4.81
N ASN A 10 -4.16 3.27 -5.67
CA ASN A 10 -2.87 3.20 -6.33
C ASN A 10 -3.06 3.17 -7.84
N PHE A 11 -2.34 4.04 -8.54
CA PHE A 11 -2.40 4.11 -9.99
C PHE A 11 -1.03 3.89 -10.62
N SER A 12 -1.04 3.38 -11.85
CA SER A 12 0.10 2.80 -12.55
C SER A 12 0.90 3.84 -13.35
N GLU A 13 1.24 4.95 -12.70
CA GLU A 13 2.16 5.98 -13.22
C GLU A 13 2.97 6.54 -12.06
N GLY A 14 4.29 6.69 -12.24
CA GLY A 14 5.18 7.28 -11.25
C GLY A 14 6.39 8.01 -11.87
N ARG A 15 6.45 8.14 -13.19
CA ARG A 15 7.59 8.74 -13.93
C ARG A 15 7.23 10.10 -14.50
N ASP A 16 6.07 10.22 -15.13
CA ASP A 16 5.58 11.50 -15.66
C ASP A 16 4.89 12.29 -14.55
N LEU A 17 5.66 13.17 -13.89
CA LEU A 17 5.19 13.96 -12.75
C LEU A 17 4.09 14.97 -13.13
N GLU A 18 4.08 15.48 -14.37
CA GLU A 18 3.01 16.36 -14.83
C GLU A 18 1.71 15.57 -14.97
N LYS A 19 1.77 14.34 -15.50
CA LYS A 19 0.63 13.43 -15.55
C LYS A 19 0.13 13.05 -14.16
N VAL A 20 1.04 12.71 -13.24
CA VAL A 20 0.70 12.44 -11.84
C VAL A 20 -0.05 13.64 -11.24
N GLU A 21 0.45 14.85 -11.45
CA GLU A 21 -0.18 16.07 -10.94
C GLU A 21 -1.59 16.29 -11.53
N ARG A 22 -1.77 16.09 -12.85
CA ARG A 22 -3.10 16.16 -13.48
C ARG A 22 -4.06 15.15 -12.86
N ILE A 23 -3.62 13.91 -12.67
CA ILE A 23 -4.42 12.83 -12.06
C ILE A 23 -4.87 13.18 -10.64
N VAL A 24 -3.98 13.70 -9.79
CA VAL A 24 -4.32 13.98 -8.38
C VAL A 24 -4.97 15.35 -8.16
N SER A 25 -4.95 16.24 -9.15
CA SER A 25 -5.47 17.61 -9.04
C SER A 25 -6.93 17.65 -8.57
N GLY A 26 -7.77 16.75 -9.09
CA GLY A 26 -9.18 16.64 -8.72
C GLY A 26 -9.42 16.19 -7.28
N LEU A 27 -8.40 15.69 -6.58
CA LEU A 27 -8.49 15.28 -5.18
C LEU A 27 -8.06 16.40 -4.20
N LYS A 28 -7.48 17.49 -4.70
CA LYS A 28 -7.01 18.62 -3.88
C LYS A 28 -8.17 19.54 -3.50
N ASN A 29 -8.10 20.11 -2.30
CA ASN A 29 -9.03 21.13 -1.78
C ASN A 29 -10.52 20.72 -1.83
N GLN A 30 -10.79 19.42 -1.67
CA GLN A 30 -12.15 18.89 -1.69
C GLN A 30 -12.85 19.07 -0.34
N GLU A 31 -14.16 19.34 -0.36
CA GLU A 31 -14.93 19.46 0.87
C GLU A 31 -15.22 18.08 1.46
N GLY A 32 -14.85 17.89 2.73
CA GLY A 32 -15.18 16.69 3.51
C GLY A 32 -14.10 15.60 3.51
N PHE A 33 -13.02 15.74 2.74
CA PHE A 33 -11.82 14.90 2.88
C PHE A 33 -10.56 15.64 2.45
N ASN A 34 -9.41 15.16 2.92
CA ASN A 34 -8.10 15.70 2.58
C ASN A 34 -7.33 14.71 1.70
N LEU A 35 -6.68 15.22 0.65
CA LEU A 35 -5.54 14.56 0.04
C LEU A 35 -4.32 14.74 0.96
N VAL A 36 -3.97 13.70 1.72
CA VAL A 36 -2.89 13.75 2.71
C VAL A 36 -1.52 13.62 2.05
N SER A 37 -1.37 12.66 1.13
CA SER A 37 -0.15 12.47 0.35
C SER A 37 -0.44 11.88 -1.02
N TYR A 38 0.48 12.09 -1.96
CA TYR A 38 0.61 11.30 -3.16
C TYR A 38 2.11 11.08 -3.42
N GLU A 39 2.51 9.82 -3.48
CA GLU A 39 3.91 9.40 -3.51
C GLU A 39 4.17 8.65 -4.82
N PRO A 40 4.60 9.36 -5.89
CA PRO A 40 5.05 8.73 -7.12
C PRO A 40 6.41 8.07 -6.92
N ASP A 41 6.58 6.90 -7.53
CA ASP A 41 7.84 6.16 -7.57
C ASP A 41 8.16 5.75 -9.01
N GLY A 42 9.30 6.22 -9.53
CA GLY A 42 9.72 6.03 -10.91
C GLY A 42 10.20 4.62 -11.23
N ASP A 43 10.84 3.94 -10.28
CA ASP A 43 11.33 2.56 -10.43
C ASP A 43 10.13 1.60 -10.45
N TYR A 44 9.20 1.75 -9.48
CA TYR A 44 7.96 0.97 -9.46
C TYR A 44 6.95 1.39 -10.54
N ASN A 45 7.11 2.58 -11.13
CA ASN A 45 6.18 3.26 -12.01
C ASN A 45 4.73 3.23 -11.48
N ARG A 46 4.58 3.68 -10.23
CA ARG A 46 3.33 3.65 -9.48
C ARG A 46 3.25 4.87 -8.56
N THR A 47 2.05 5.38 -8.37
CA THR A 47 1.76 6.40 -7.36
C THR A 47 0.81 5.84 -6.32
N VAL A 48 1.14 6.09 -5.05
CA VAL A 48 0.29 5.80 -3.90
C VAL A 48 -0.35 7.10 -3.43
N VAL A 49 -1.68 7.17 -3.49
CA VAL A 49 -2.44 8.32 -3.02
C VAL A 49 -3.01 7.98 -1.65
N THR A 50 -3.01 8.94 -0.71
CA THR A 50 -3.65 8.79 0.59
C THR A 50 -4.72 9.86 0.78
N LEU A 51 -5.97 9.42 0.89
CA LEU A 51 -7.13 10.24 1.22
C LEU A 51 -7.57 9.96 2.65
N LEU A 52 -8.03 10.98 3.36
CA LEU A 52 -8.54 10.85 4.72
C LEU A 52 -9.75 11.76 4.91
N GLY A 53 -10.89 11.20 5.35
CA GLY A 53 -12.08 11.99 5.62
C GLY A 53 -13.38 11.23 5.48
N ASN A 54 -14.44 11.95 5.10
CA ASN A 54 -15.78 11.43 4.96
C ASN A 54 -15.84 10.37 3.83
N PRO A 55 -16.31 9.14 4.12
CA PRO A 55 -16.32 8.06 3.15
C PRO A 55 -17.16 8.36 1.91
N GLU A 56 -18.33 8.98 2.05
CA GLU A 56 -19.23 9.26 0.92
C GLU A 56 -18.61 10.29 -0.03
N LYS A 57 -17.97 11.33 0.52
CA LYS A 57 -17.26 12.34 -0.28
C LYS A 57 -16.06 11.75 -1.02
N ILE A 58 -15.33 10.84 -0.37
CA ILE A 58 -14.23 10.10 -1.01
C ILE A 58 -14.76 9.23 -2.15
N ILE A 59 -15.87 8.51 -1.95
CA ILE A 59 -16.47 7.64 -2.97
C ILE A 59 -16.80 8.43 -4.23
N ASP A 60 -17.46 9.59 -4.09
CA ASP A 60 -17.83 10.42 -5.24
C ASP A 60 -16.58 10.92 -5.98
N ALA A 61 -15.59 11.42 -5.24
CA ALA A 61 -14.32 11.88 -5.83
C ALA A 61 -13.52 10.76 -6.52
N LEU A 62 -13.61 9.52 -6.05
CA LEU A 62 -12.93 8.37 -6.67
C LEU A 62 -13.52 8.00 -8.03
N VAL A 63 -14.82 8.26 -8.26
CA VAL A 63 -15.44 8.05 -9.57
C VAL A 63 -14.84 9.05 -10.58
N ASP A 64 -14.82 10.34 -10.22
CA ASP A 64 -14.23 11.38 -11.07
C ASP A 64 -12.72 11.19 -11.28
N PHE A 65 -12.00 10.82 -10.22
CA PHE A 65 -10.59 10.42 -10.29
C PHE A 65 -10.37 9.27 -11.28
N THR A 66 -11.25 8.27 -11.30
CA THR A 66 -11.16 7.16 -12.26
C THR A 66 -11.30 7.64 -13.69
N LYS A 67 -12.15 8.64 -13.97
CA LYS A 67 -12.27 9.23 -15.31
C LYS A 67 -10.95 9.85 -15.77
N VAL A 68 -10.30 10.61 -14.90
CA VAL A 68 -9.01 11.26 -15.25
C VAL A 68 -7.94 10.18 -15.51
N VAL A 69 -7.89 9.12 -14.71
CA VAL A 69 -6.95 8.02 -14.92
C VAL A 69 -7.20 7.28 -16.25
N ILE A 70 -8.46 7.11 -16.67
CA ILE A 70 -8.80 6.55 -18.00
C ILE A 70 -8.19 7.37 -19.13
N ASP A 71 -8.20 8.71 -18.99
CA ASP A 71 -7.72 9.61 -20.05
C ASP A 71 -6.19 9.71 -20.11
N GLU A 72 -5.52 9.51 -18.98
CA GLU A 72 -4.07 9.75 -18.83
C GLU A 72 -3.21 8.49 -18.93
N ILE A 73 -3.76 7.29 -18.65
CA ILE A 73 -2.99 6.05 -18.56
C ILE A 73 -3.52 4.99 -19.53
N ASP A 74 -2.63 4.53 -20.42
CA ASP A 74 -2.82 3.32 -21.22
C ASP A 74 -1.92 2.18 -20.71
N MET A 75 -2.54 1.15 -20.13
CA MET A 75 -1.87 -0.04 -19.62
C MET A 75 -1.15 -0.86 -20.69
N ASN A 76 -1.46 -0.69 -21.97
CA ASN A 76 -0.77 -1.41 -23.04
C ASN A 76 0.67 -0.93 -23.26
N VAL A 77 1.02 0.26 -22.76
CA VAL A 77 2.39 0.82 -22.82
C VAL A 77 3.00 1.01 -21.43
N GLN A 78 2.26 0.73 -20.37
CA GLN A 78 2.70 0.86 -18.98
C GLN A 78 3.58 -0.32 -18.57
N SER A 79 4.72 -0.02 -17.94
CA SER A 79 5.64 -1.00 -17.35
C SER A 79 6.32 -0.46 -16.10
N GLY A 80 6.68 -1.33 -15.16
CA GLY A 80 7.39 -0.97 -13.92
C GLY A 80 7.65 -2.20 -13.07
N GLU A 81 8.47 -2.07 -12.03
CA GLU A 81 8.84 -3.20 -11.15
C GLU A 81 7.68 -3.67 -10.24
N HIS A 82 6.65 -2.84 -10.06
CA HIS A 82 5.52 -3.18 -9.21
C HIS A 82 4.44 -3.98 -9.97
N PRO A 83 4.03 -5.18 -9.49
CA PRO A 83 2.96 -5.95 -10.11
C PRO A 83 1.64 -5.17 -10.14
N ARG A 84 1.03 -5.08 -11.33
CA ARG A 84 -0.17 -4.27 -11.56
C ARG A 84 -1.16 -4.96 -12.50
N MET A 85 -2.45 -4.76 -12.30
CA MET A 85 -3.50 -5.34 -13.17
C MET A 85 -4.45 -4.29 -13.77
N GLY A 86 -4.26 -3.01 -13.44
CA GLY A 86 -4.98 -1.92 -14.07
C GLY A 86 -4.35 -0.54 -13.85
N ALA A 87 -4.90 0.46 -14.54
CA ALA A 87 -4.44 1.84 -14.48
C ALA A 87 -4.68 2.44 -13.08
N ILE A 88 -5.84 2.12 -12.47
CA ILE A 88 -5.96 2.06 -11.01
C ILE A 88 -5.88 0.58 -10.63
N ASP A 89 -4.85 0.21 -9.89
CA ASP A 89 -4.58 -1.17 -9.57
C ASP A 89 -5.34 -1.63 -8.31
N VAL A 90 -5.48 -0.74 -7.31
CA VAL A 90 -6.24 -1.04 -6.09
C VAL A 90 -6.87 0.20 -5.45
N ILE A 91 -8.04 0.03 -4.82
CA ILE A 91 -8.74 1.03 -3.98
C ILE A 91 -9.16 0.37 -2.65
N PRO A 92 -8.36 0.50 -1.57
CA PRO A 92 -8.73 0.06 -0.24
C PRO A 92 -9.41 1.15 0.59
N PHE A 93 -10.43 0.77 1.35
CA PHE A 93 -10.95 1.53 2.49
C PHE A 93 -10.44 0.95 3.81
N ILE A 94 -10.02 1.84 4.72
CA ILE A 94 -9.49 1.51 6.03
C ILE A 94 -10.24 2.30 7.10
N PRO A 95 -10.79 1.65 8.14
CA PRO A 95 -11.48 2.34 9.21
C PRO A 95 -10.48 3.10 10.09
N ILE A 96 -10.74 4.40 10.32
CA ILE A 96 -9.87 5.27 11.15
C ILE A 96 -10.60 5.73 12.40
N GLU A 97 -11.71 6.44 12.26
CA GLU A 97 -12.45 6.99 13.40
C GLU A 97 -13.96 6.84 13.21
N ASN A 98 -14.64 6.32 14.23
CA ASN A 98 -16.10 6.13 14.26
C ASN A 98 -16.66 5.33 13.07
N VAL A 99 -15.84 4.43 12.50
CA VAL A 99 -16.18 3.58 11.36
C VAL A 99 -15.75 2.15 11.66
N THR A 100 -16.64 1.20 11.39
CA THR A 100 -16.38 -0.24 11.51
C THR A 100 -15.84 -0.84 10.22
N MET A 101 -15.27 -2.04 10.30
CA MET A 101 -14.83 -2.77 9.10
C MET A 101 -15.98 -3.07 8.15
N ASP A 102 -17.14 -3.46 8.69
CA ASP A 102 -18.33 -3.78 7.90
C ASP A 102 -18.82 -2.55 7.11
N GLU A 103 -18.76 -1.35 7.71
CA GLU A 103 -19.04 -0.11 6.99
C GLU A 103 -18.02 0.16 5.87
N CYS A 104 -16.73 -0.09 6.09
CA CYS A 104 -15.73 -0.03 5.02
C CYS A 104 -15.99 -1.03 3.89
N VAL A 105 -16.51 -2.24 4.20
CA VAL A 105 -16.95 -3.19 3.17
C VAL A 105 -18.11 -2.63 2.37
N VAL A 106 -19.06 -1.95 3.01
CA VAL A 106 -20.15 -1.25 2.31
C VAL A 106 -19.59 -0.15 1.39
N TYR A 107 -18.68 0.69 1.88
CA TYR A 107 -18.05 1.75 1.06
C TYR A 107 -17.29 1.19 -0.14
N ALA A 108 -16.54 0.10 0.05
CA ALA A 108 -15.83 -0.60 -1.02
C ALA A 108 -16.81 -1.10 -2.11
N ASN A 109 -17.92 -1.72 -1.73
CA ASN A 109 -18.93 -2.18 -2.70
C ASN A 109 -19.61 -1.01 -3.41
N THR A 110 -19.89 0.09 -2.70
CA THR A 110 -20.51 1.29 -3.30
C THR A 110 -19.61 1.90 -4.37
N VAL A 111 -18.32 2.12 -4.10
CA VAL A 111 -17.41 2.68 -5.11
C VAL A 111 -17.20 1.72 -6.28
N ALA A 112 -17.08 0.41 -6.00
CA ALA A 112 -16.92 -0.61 -7.04
C ALA A 112 -18.08 -0.59 -8.03
N LYS A 113 -19.30 -0.56 -7.51
CA LYS A 113 -20.52 -0.46 -8.31
C LYS A 113 -20.55 0.83 -9.13
N LYS A 114 -20.33 1.99 -8.51
CA LYS A 114 -20.36 3.29 -9.20
C LYS A 114 -19.32 3.37 -10.33
N ILE A 115 -18.08 2.94 -10.09
CA ILE A 115 -17.01 2.92 -11.11
C ILE A 115 -17.37 1.99 -12.26
N ASN A 116 -17.88 0.79 -11.96
CA ASN A 116 -18.27 -0.15 -12.99
C ASN A 116 -19.44 0.38 -13.85
N GLU A 117 -20.49 0.92 -13.22
CA GLU A 117 -21.65 1.48 -13.93
C GLU A 117 -21.25 2.67 -14.82
N ALA A 118 -20.30 3.50 -14.38
CA ALA A 118 -19.86 4.68 -15.13
C ALA A 118 -18.92 4.34 -16.30
N TYR A 119 -18.01 3.38 -16.13
CA TYR A 119 -16.88 3.19 -17.05
C TYR A 119 -16.70 1.75 -17.57
N ASN A 120 -17.57 0.82 -17.17
CA ASN A 120 -17.50 -0.60 -17.53
C ASN A 120 -16.13 -1.25 -17.24
N ILE A 121 -15.48 -0.82 -16.16
CA ILE A 121 -14.21 -1.40 -15.69
C ILE A 121 -14.54 -2.59 -14.78
N PRO A 122 -13.99 -3.80 -15.03
CA PRO A 122 -14.21 -4.94 -14.16
C PRO A 122 -13.56 -4.76 -12.79
N ILE A 123 -14.28 -5.15 -11.75
CA ILE A 123 -13.84 -4.99 -10.36
C ILE A 123 -13.76 -6.35 -9.66
N PHE A 124 -12.66 -6.56 -8.94
CA PHE A 124 -12.49 -7.67 -8.01
C PHE A 124 -12.53 -7.18 -6.57
N MET A 125 -13.44 -7.72 -5.77
CA MET A 125 -13.50 -7.44 -4.35
C MET A 125 -12.45 -8.27 -3.60
N TYR A 126 -11.66 -7.64 -2.71
CA TYR A 126 -10.57 -8.29 -1.99
C TYR A 126 -10.56 -7.99 -0.48
N ALA A 127 -9.67 -8.66 0.25
CA ALA A 127 -9.53 -8.58 1.70
C ALA A 127 -10.86 -8.87 2.42
N GLU A 128 -11.30 -8.02 3.35
CA GLU A 128 -12.55 -8.23 4.11
C GLU A 128 -13.80 -8.08 3.23
N ALA A 129 -13.68 -7.45 2.05
CA ALA A 129 -14.76 -7.34 1.09
C ALA A 129 -14.82 -8.51 0.08
N ALA A 130 -13.90 -9.48 0.16
CA ALA A 130 -13.82 -10.56 -0.80
C ALA A 130 -15.02 -11.52 -0.72
N ASN A 131 -15.75 -11.69 -1.83
CA ASN A 131 -16.84 -12.68 -1.92
C ASN A 131 -16.33 -14.12 -2.04
N GLN A 132 -15.04 -14.31 -2.33
CA GLN A 132 -14.42 -15.63 -2.48
C GLN A 132 -13.09 -15.69 -1.72
N LYS A 133 -12.84 -16.81 -1.02
CA LYS A 133 -11.60 -17.02 -0.24
C LYS A 133 -10.32 -16.83 -1.06
N ILE A 134 -10.34 -17.18 -2.34
CA ILE A 134 -9.18 -17.01 -3.23
C ILE A 134 -8.80 -15.53 -3.45
N ARG A 135 -9.75 -14.60 -3.29
CA ARG A 135 -9.60 -13.17 -3.53
C ARG A 135 -9.18 -12.37 -2.29
N VAL A 136 -9.22 -12.96 -1.10
CA VAL A 136 -8.80 -12.29 0.15
C VAL A 136 -7.40 -11.69 0.01
N LYS A 137 -6.47 -12.42 -0.62
CA LYS A 137 -5.11 -11.94 -0.88
C LYS A 137 -5.05 -11.30 -2.26
N LEU A 138 -4.83 -9.99 -2.33
CA LEU A 138 -4.66 -9.25 -3.57
C LEU A 138 -3.61 -9.84 -4.53
N PRO A 139 -2.44 -10.37 -4.07
CA PRO A 139 -1.50 -11.04 -4.98
C PRO A 139 -2.08 -12.24 -5.74
N ASN A 140 -3.10 -12.93 -5.20
CA ASN A 140 -3.76 -14.00 -5.92
C ASN A 140 -4.52 -13.44 -7.14
N ILE A 141 -5.14 -12.27 -6.99
CA ILE A 141 -5.86 -11.56 -8.05
C ILE A 141 -4.86 -10.97 -9.04
N ARG A 142 -3.79 -10.31 -8.57
CA ARG A 142 -2.74 -9.72 -9.41
C ARG A 142 -1.84 -10.74 -10.11
N LYS A 143 -1.89 -12.02 -9.75
CA LYS A 143 -1.05 -13.04 -10.41
C LYS A 143 -1.33 -13.07 -11.91
N GLY A 144 -0.28 -12.84 -12.70
CA GLY A 144 -0.34 -12.70 -14.15
C GLY A 144 -0.40 -11.25 -14.63
N GLU A 145 -0.58 -10.29 -13.72
CA GLU A 145 -0.61 -8.85 -13.99
C GLU A 145 -1.65 -8.46 -15.05
N PHE A 146 -1.49 -7.31 -15.71
CA PHE A 146 -2.36 -6.85 -16.78
C PHE A 146 -2.38 -7.83 -17.96
N GLU A 147 -1.21 -8.33 -18.35
CA GLU A 147 -1.02 -9.19 -19.52
C GLU A 147 -1.74 -10.54 -19.37
N GLY A 148 -1.57 -11.19 -18.21
CA GLY A 148 -2.21 -12.46 -17.90
C GLY A 148 -3.69 -12.34 -17.53
N MET A 149 -4.15 -11.15 -17.09
CA MET A 149 -5.55 -10.94 -16.72
C MET A 149 -6.50 -11.15 -17.90
N LYS A 150 -6.08 -10.83 -19.14
CA LYS A 150 -6.84 -11.05 -20.38
C LYS A 150 -7.35 -12.49 -20.54
N THR A 151 -6.55 -13.46 -20.11
CA THR A 151 -6.92 -14.88 -20.17
C THR A 151 -7.60 -15.32 -18.88
N LYS A 152 -7.04 -14.91 -17.74
CA LYS A 152 -7.48 -15.33 -16.40
C LYS A 152 -8.93 -14.97 -16.11
N ILE A 153 -9.38 -13.78 -16.49
CA ILE A 153 -10.75 -13.28 -16.22
C ILE A 153 -11.85 -14.14 -16.86
N LYS A 154 -11.51 -14.91 -17.90
CA LYS A 154 -12.43 -15.81 -18.62
C LYS A 154 -12.68 -17.12 -17.88
N GLU A 155 -11.85 -17.46 -16.91
CA GLU A 155 -12.10 -18.62 -16.05
C GLU A 155 -13.23 -18.28 -15.07
N ASP A 156 -14.25 -19.14 -14.93
CA ASP A 156 -15.43 -18.89 -14.08
C ASP A 156 -15.09 -18.47 -12.63
N LYS A 157 -14.05 -19.09 -12.04
CA LYS A 157 -13.58 -18.74 -10.69
C LYS A 157 -13.01 -17.32 -10.57
N TRP A 158 -12.64 -16.72 -11.70
CA TRP A 158 -12.12 -15.36 -11.83
C TRP A 158 -13.11 -14.41 -12.52
N ALA A 159 -14.39 -14.76 -12.59
CA ALA A 159 -15.43 -13.81 -12.99
C ALA A 159 -15.43 -12.61 -12.01
N PRO A 160 -15.35 -11.36 -12.49
CA PRO A 160 -15.27 -10.20 -11.59
C PRO A 160 -16.56 -10.06 -10.77
N ASP A 161 -16.45 -9.39 -9.63
CA ASP A 161 -17.60 -9.13 -8.76
C ASP A 161 -18.55 -8.08 -9.38
N TYR A 162 -17.99 -7.17 -10.19
CA TYR A 162 -18.72 -6.20 -11.01
C TYR A 162 -18.14 -6.14 -12.41
N GLY A 163 -18.99 -6.03 -13.43
CA GLY A 163 -18.61 -5.99 -14.84
C GLY A 163 -18.61 -7.34 -15.55
N THR A 164 -18.15 -7.36 -16.80
CA THR A 164 -18.09 -8.55 -17.64
C THR A 164 -16.76 -9.29 -17.50
N GLN A 165 -16.70 -10.55 -17.95
CA GLN A 165 -15.48 -11.37 -17.95
C GLN A 165 -14.48 -10.97 -19.06
N GLU A 166 -14.32 -9.67 -19.30
CA GLU A 166 -13.38 -9.10 -20.25
C GLU A 166 -12.72 -7.90 -19.59
N ILE A 167 -11.40 -7.73 -19.77
CA ILE A 167 -10.72 -6.56 -19.19
C ILE A 167 -11.10 -5.28 -19.95
N HIS A 168 -11.01 -4.13 -19.29
CA HIS A 168 -11.04 -2.87 -20.03
C HIS A 168 -9.79 -2.76 -20.92
N PRO A 169 -9.89 -2.44 -22.23
CA PRO A 169 -8.78 -2.58 -23.19
C PRO A 169 -7.50 -1.82 -22.83
N THR A 170 -7.64 -0.59 -22.34
CA THR A 170 -6.51 0.29 -21.96
C THR A 170 -6.36 0.46 -20.45
N PHE A 171 -7.34 0.01 -19.67
CA PHE A 171 -7.38 0.29 -18.22
C PHE A 171 -7.13 -0.98 -17.41
N GLY A 172 -7.49 -2.17 -17.90
CA GLY A 172 -7.37 -3.42 -17.16
C GLY A 172 -8.54 -3.64 -16.19
N VAL A 173 -8.22 -3.96 -14.94
CA VAL A 173 -9.19 -4.27 -13.86
C VAL A 173 -8.77 -3.60 -12.55
N ILE A 174 -9.70 -3.40 -11.61
CA ILE A 174 -9.42 -2.80 -10.30
C ILE A 174 -9.63 -3.82 -9.18
N GLY A 175 -8.73 -3.86 -8.20
CA GLY A 175 -9.00 -4.49 -6.91
C GLY A 175 -9.61 -3.50 -5.92
N VAL A 176 -10.83 -3.72 -5.45
CA VAL A 176 -11.49 -2.84 -4.46
C VAL A 176 -11.71 -3.61 -3.16
N GLY A 177 -11.44 -3.00 -2.01
CA GLY A 177 -11.57 -3.76 -0.76
C GLY A 177 -11.59 -2.94 0.50
N ALA A 178 -11.80 -3.63 1.61
CA ALA A 178 -11.74 -3.09 2.96
C ALA A 178 -10.72 -3.88 3.78
N ARG A 179 -9.89 -3.19 4.55
CA ARG A 179 -8.84 -3.83 5.36
C ARG A 179 -8.42 -2.96 6.52
N ILE A 180 -7.76 -3.59 7.50
CA ILE A 180 -7.05 -2.85 8.54
C ILE A 180 -5.86 -2.06 7.94
N PRO A 181 -5.33 -1.06 8.66
CA PRO A 181 -4.10 -0.40 8.27
C PRO A 181 -2.98 -1.44 8.14
N LEU A 182 -2.31 -1.43 6.98
CA LEU A 182 -1.08 -2.17 6.77
C LEU A 182 0.06 -1.17 6.73
N VAL A 183 1.27 -1.61 7.06
CA VAL A 183 2.48 -0.79 6.98
C VAL A 183 3.25 -1.23 5.74
N ALA A 184 3.32 -0.37 4.72
CA ALA A 184 4.18 -0.57 3.56
C ALA A 184 5.59 -0.11 3.92
N TYR A 185 6.51 -1.06 3.97
CA TYR A 185 7.81 -0.90 4.59
C TYR A 185 8.90 -1.43 3.69
N ASN A 186 9.93 -0.64 3.43
CA ASN A 186 11.10 -1.08 2.66
C ASN A 186 12.34 -0.99 3.55
N ILE A 187 13.23 -1.97 3.45
CA ILE A 187 14.51 -1.96 4.18
C ILE A 187 15.66 -1.94 3.18
N ASP A 188 16.50 -0.92 3.27
CA ASP A 188 17.60 -0.68 2.35
C ASP A 188 18.80 -1.54 2.75
N LEU A 189 19.36 -2.27 1.79
CA LEU A 189 20.55 -3.10 1.96
C LEU A 189 21.74 -2.44 1.26
N ASN A 190 22.91 -2.41 1.90
CA ASN A 190 24.15 -1.89 1.31
C ASN A 190 24.76 -2.87 0.30
N THR A 191 24.01 -3.18 -0.77
CA THR A 191 24.44 -4.05 -1.85
C THR A 191 23.62 -3.76 -3.10
N THR A 192 24.17 -4.10 -4.25
CA THR A 192 23.47 -4.15 -5.54
C THR A 192 23.05 -5.57 -5.91
N ASP A 193 23.34 -6.56 -5.06
CA ASP A 193 22.97 -7.96 -5.29
C ASP A 193 21.49 -8.21 -4.91
N ILE A 194 20.65 -8.30 -5.93
CA ILE A 194 19.21 -8.55 -5.77
C ILE A 194 18.90 -9.93 -5.18
N ASP A 195 19.79 -10.92 -5.35
CA ASP A 195 19.58 -12.26 -4.80
C ASP A 195 19.72 -12.25 -3.27
N VAL A 196 20.52 -11.35 -2.70
CA VAL A 196 20.57 -11.11 -1.24
C VAL A 196 19.18 -10.68 -0.74
N ALA A 197 18.60 -9.64 -1.34
CA ALA A 197 17.27 -9.15 -0.98
C ALA A 197 16.19 -10.22 -1.17
N LYS A 198 16.26 -10.99 -2.26
CA LYS A 198 15.32 -12.07 -2.58
C LYS A 198 15.37 -13.20 -1.56
N ASN A 199 16.56 -13.59 -1.12
CA ASN A 199 16.72 -14.64 -0.12
C ASN A 199 16.24 -14.19 1.26
N ILE A 200 16.51 -12.94 1.64
CA ILE A 200 15.98 -12.35 2.88
C ILE A 200 14.45 -12.25 2.82
N ALA A 201 13.88 -11.75 1.72
CA ALA A 201 12.44 -11.67 1.51
C ALA A 201 11.76 -13.05 1.64
N LYS A 202 12.37 -14.11 1.08
CA LYS A 202 11.91 -15.48 1.24
C LYS A 202 11.94 -15.95 2.70
N ALA A 203 12.96 -15.58 3.47
CA ALA A 203 13.06 -15.99 4.87
C ALA A 203 11.96 -15.34 5.74
N ILE A 204 11.56 -14.10 5.44
CA ILE A 204 10.61 -13.36 6.28
C ILE A 204 9.15 -13.50 5.85
N ARG A 205 8.85 -13.77 4.57
CA ARG A 205 7.46 -13.73 4.06
C ARG A 205 6.68 -14.99 4.38
N ASN A 206 5.38 -14.81 4.67
CA ASN A 206 4.45 -15.88 4.99
C ASN A 206 4.39 -16.98 3.90
N SER A 207 4.39 -16.58 2.62
CA SER A 207 4.27 -17.53 1.51
C SER A 207 5.42 -18.53 1.38
N SER A 208 6.53 -18.29 2.08
CA SER A 208 7.70 -19.15 2.14
C SER A 208 7.88 -19.83 3.51
N GLY A 209 6.90 -19.71 4.42
CA GLY A 209 6.97 -20.25 5.79
C GLY A 209 7.57 -19.29 6.83
N GLY A 210 7.80 -18.02 6.47
CA GLY A 210 8.26 -16.99 7.40
C GLY A 210 7.14 -16.44 8.30
N PHE A 211 7.22 -15.16 8.66
CA PHE A 211 6.23 -14.52 9.52
C PHE A 211 4.85 -14.51 8.87
N THR A 212 3.82 -14.93 9.63
CA THR A 212 2.43 -14.71 9.25
C THR A 212 2.18 -13.22 9.06
N TYR A 213 1.24 -12.82 8.21
CA TYR A 213 0.92 -11.41 7.93
C TYR A 213 2.05 -10.58 7.29
N ILE A 214 3.14 -11.20 6.81
CA ILE A 214 4.18 -10.52 6.04
C ILE A 214 4.13 -10.96 4.57
N GLN A 215 4.09 -9.99 3.66
CA GLN A 215 4.36 -10.18 2.24
C GLN A 215 5.63 -9.43 1.91
N ALA A 216 6.63 -10.08 1.29
CA ALA A 216 7.89 -9.43 0.95
C ALA A 216 8.46 -9.91 -0.39
N GLY A 217 9.23 -9.04 -1.02
CA GLY A 217 9.97 -9.29 -2.26
C GLY A 217 11.27 -8.47 -2.32
N PRO A 218 12.15 -8.79 -3.28
CA PRO A 218 13.27 -7.92 -3.61
C PRO A 218 12.78 -6.75 -4.48
N ALA A 219 13.45 -5.61 -4.37
CA ALA A 219 13.36 -4.52 -5.33
C ALA A 219 14.75 -3.93 -5.57
N MET A 220 15.03 -3.53 -6.81
CA MET A 220 16.21 -2.76 -7.17
C MET A 220 15.80 -1.30 -7.30
N LEU A 221 16.48 -0.39 -6.59
CA LEU A 221 16.32 1.04 -6.80
C LEU A 221 17.48 1.52 -7.66
N ASN A 222 17.28 1.57 -8.99
CA ASN A 222 18.35 1.83 -9.95
C ASN A 222 18.94 3.23 -9.75
N GLU A 223 18.07 4.22 -9.49
CA GLU A 223 18.49 5.61 -9.28
C GLU A 223 19.32 5.78 -8.00
N ARG A 224 19.08 4.93 -6.99
CA ARG A 224 19.75 4.99 -5.70
C ARG A 224 20.89 3.97 -5.54
N GLY A 225 21.14 3.14 -6.56
CA GLY A 225 22.25 2.19 -6.60
C GLY A 225 22.24 1.14 -5.49
N HIS A 226 21.08 0.75 -4.96
CA HIS A 226 20.97 -0.28 -3.92
C HIS A 226 19.70 -1.12 -4.05
N VAL A 227 19.68 -2.26 -3.36
CA VAL A 227 18.52 -3.15 -3.28
C VAL A 227 17.76 -2.97 -1.98
N GLN A 228 16.45 -3.23 -2.04
CA GLN A 228 15.58 -3.23 -0.88
C GLN A 228 14.93 -4.60 -0.67
N VAL A 229 14.65 -4.91 0.60
CA VAL A 229 13.58 -5.85 0.95
C VAL A 229 12.30 -5.04 1.10
N THR A 230 11.48 -5.02 0.05
CA THR A 230 10.16 -4.39 0.09
C THR A 230 9.13 -5.31 0.69
N MET A 231 8.24 -4.78 1.54
CA MET A 231 7.21 -5.57 2.19
C MET A 231 5.94 -4.81 2.56
N ASN A 232 4.86 -5.58 2.73
CA ASN A 232 3.66 -5.18 3.44
C ASN A 232 3.56 -5.95 4.75
N ILE A 233 3.53 -5.22 5.87
CA ILE A 233 3.15 -5.75 7.18
C ILE A 233 1.63 -5.62 7.29
N LEU A 234 0.93 -6.73 7.04
CA LEU A 234 -0.54 -6.75 6.96
C LEU A 234 -1.20 -6.57 8.32
N ASP A 235 -0.54 -6.98 9.40
CA ASP A 235 -1.00 -6.79 10.78
C ASP A 235 0.19 -6.47 11.69
N TYR A 236 0.39 -5.18 11.95
CA TYR A 236 1.48 -4.67 12.79
C TYR A 236 1.30 -5.01 14.28
N LYS A 237 0.10 -5.40 14.72
CA LYS A 237 -0.14 -5.82 16.10
C LYS A 237 0.37 -7.24 16.33
N LYS A 238 0.32 -8.09 15.30
CA LYS A 238 0.88 -9.45 15.30
C LYS A 238 2.37 -9.46 14.96
N ASN A 239 2.81 -8.60 14.04
CA ASN A 239 4.21 -8.44 13.66
C ASN A 239 4.63 -6.97 13.71
N PRO A 240 5.10 -6.47 14.87
CA PRO A 240 5.61 -5.12 14.99
C PRO A 240 6.81 -4.85 14.07
N ILE A 241 6.98 -3.61 13.63
CA ILE A 241 8.00 -3.19 12.66
C ILE A 241 9.41 -3.57 13.14
N TYR A 242 9.73 -3.30 14.41
CA TYR A 242 11.05 -3.61 14.98
C TYR A 242 11.45 -5.08 14.77
N ARG A 243 10.48 -6.01 14.90
CA ARG A 243 10.76 -7.44 14.85
C ARG A 243 11.20 -7.84 13.45
N ILE A 244 10.54 -7.28 12.44
CA ILE A 244 10.88 -7.55 11.04
C ILE A 244 12.19 -6.86 10.69
N PHE A 245 12.40 -5.62 11.11
CA PHE A 245 13.64 -4.87 10.89
C PHE A 245 14.87 -5.58 11.50
N GLU A 246 14.79 -6.00 12.76
CA GLU A 246 15.88 -6.74 13.42
C GLU A 246 16.11 -8.12 12.78
N THR A 247 15.05 -8.79 12.31
CA THR A 247 15.21 -10.06 11.60
C THR A 247 15.92 -9.85 10.26
N VAL A 248 15.57 -8.81 9.50
CA VAL A 248 16.27 -8.49 8.25
C VAL A 248 17.72 -8.12 8.51
N LYS A 249 18.03 -7.34 9.57
CA LYS A 249 19.41 -7.08 9.99
C LYS A 249 20.18 -8.35 10.31
N MET A 250 19.57 -9.29 11.02
CA MET A 250 20.17 -10.59 11.32
C MET A 250 20.41 -11.41 10.05
N GLU A 251 19.43 -11.50 9.16
CA GLU A 251 19.52 -12.24 7.90
C GLU A 251 20.52 -11.63 6.92
N ALA A 252 20.72 -10.31 6.93
CA ALA A 252 21.70 -9.61 6.09
C ALA A 252 23.15 -9.88 6.52
N LYS A 253 23.40 -10.08 7.84
CA LYS A 253 24.75 -10.36 8.37
C LYS A 253 25.39 -11.62 7.77
N ARG A 254 24.61 -12.65 7.42
CA ARG A 254 25.15 -13.88 6.79
C ARG A 254 25.72 -13.64 5.39
N TYR A 255 25.37 -12.52 4.77
CA TYR A 255 25.87 -12.08 3.48
C TYR A 255 26.91 -10.97 3.60
N HIS A 256 27.32 -10.61 4.83
CA HIS A 256 28.19 -9.46 5.09
C HIS A 256 27.64 -8.13 4.57
N VAL A 257 26.30 -8.03 4.49
CA VAL A 257 25.59 -6.82 4.03
C VAL A 257 25.02 -6.08 5.23
N GLU A 258 25.20 -4.77 5.25
CA GLU A 258 24.62 -3.88 6.27
C GLU A 258 23.25 -3.37 5.85
N VAL A 259 22.38 -3.17 6.83
CA VAL A 259 21.12 -2.43 6.66
C VAL A 259 21.38 -0.96 6.94
N THR A 260 21.27 -0.14 5.90
CA THR A 260 21.61 1.29 5.96
C THR A 260 20.47 2.10 6.53
N ASN A 261 19.29 1.98 5.93
CA ASN A 261 18.09 2.72 6.28
C ASN A 261 16.84 1.83 6.09
N SER A 262 15.69 2.42 6.35
CA SER A 262 14.41 1.89 5.94
C SER A 262 13.47 3.02 5.53
N GLU A 263 12.37 2.69 4.88
CA GLU A 263 11.45 3.65 4.31
C GLU A 263 10.01 3.20 4.61
N LEU A 264 9.22 4.15 5.09
CA LEU A 264 7.77 4.01 5.16
C LEU A 264 7.15 4.65 3.92
N VAL A 265 6.40 3.85 3.16
CA VAL A 265 5.61 4.32 2.01
C VAL A 265 4.19 4.61 2.49
N GLY A 266 3.68 5.81 2.26
CA GLY A 266 2.40 6.24 2.82
C GLY A 266 2.47 6.53 4.32
N LEU A 267 1.36 6.26 5.00
CA LEU A 267 1.19 6.56 6.43
C LEU A 267 1.22 5.31 7.29
N ALA A 268 1.69 5.46 8.53
CA ALA A 268 1.62 4.43 9.56
C ALA A 268 0.71 4.86 10.73
N PRO A 269 -0.03 3.94 11.34
CA PRO A 269 -0.71 4.21 12.61
C PRO A 269 0.31 4.53 13.71
N LYS A 270 0.01 5.51 14.56
CA LYS A 270 0.83 5.86 15.74
C LYS A 270 1.10 4.64 16.63
N ASP A 271 0.12 3.74 16.78
CA ASP A 271 0.28 2.50 17.56
C ASP A 271 1.37 1.57 16.98
N ALA A 272 1.51 1.51 15.65
CA ALA A 272 2.53 0.68 15.00
C ALA A 272 3.95 1.16 15.33
N LEU A 273 4.15 2.48 15.36
CA LEU A 273 5.41 3.12 15.72
C LEU A 273 5.70 2.96 17.22
N LYS A 274 4.73 3.28 18.08
CA LYS A 274 4.88 3.18 19.55
C LYS A 274 5.24 1.78 20.02
N ARG A 275 4.66 0.73 19.42
CA ARG A 275 5.03 -0.67 19.72
C ARG A 275 6.50 -0.96 19.44
N SER A 276 7.02 -0.42 18.34
CA SER A 276 8.41 -0.62 17.93
C SER A 276 9.37 0.23 18.76
N ILE A 277 9.03 1.48 19.03
CA ILE A 277 9.81 2.37 19.91
C ILE A 277 9.90 1.78 21.32
N LYS A 278 8.79 1.26 21.86
CA LYS A 278 8.78 0.61 23.19
C LYS A 278 9.84 -0.47 23.30
N TYR A 279 9.97 -1.33 22.29
CA TYR A 279 11.00 -2.37 22.27
C TYR A 279 12.41 -1.76 22.37
N TYR A 280 12.73 -0.77 21.53
CA TYR A 280 14.06 -0.16 21.52
C TYR A 280 14.38 0.60 22.80
N LEU A 281 13.43 1.35 23.36
CA LEU A 281 13.65 2.03 24.65
C LEU A 281 13.94 1.02 25.75
N GLN A 282 13.20 -0.10 25.80
CA GLN A 282 13.45 -1.17 26.76
C GLN A 282 14.83 -1.81 26.60
N VAL A 283 15.25 -2.11 25.37
CA VAL A 283 16.59 -2.69 25.09
C VAL A 283 17.72 -1.73 25.52
N ASN A 284 17.49 -0.42 25.42
CA ASN A 284 18.46 0.62 25.79
C ASN A 284 18.32 1.09 27.25
N ASN A 285 17.50 0.43 28.07
CA ASN A 285 17.21 0.84 29.46
C ASN A 285 16.70 2.29 29.60
N ILE A 286 15.95 2.77 28.60
CA ILE A 286 15.26 4.06 28.62
C ILE A 286 13.80 3.82 29.01
N GLU A 287 13.27 4.65 29.90
CA GLU A 287 11.87 4.55 30.34
C GLU A 287 10.91 4.85 29.18
N TYR A 288 9.92 3.98 28.98
CA TYR A 288 8.89 4.18 27.95
C TYR A 288 7.78 5.09 28.47
N ASN A 289 7.66 6.29 27.90
CA ASN A 289 6.52 7.17 28.13
C ASN A 289 5.35 6.79 27.22
N LYS A 290 4.24 6.35 27.82
CA LYS A 290 3.01 6.01 27.07
C LYS A 290 2.35 7.22 26.39
N ASP A 291 2.65 8.43 26.86
CA ASP A 291 2.05 9.69 26.39
C ASP A 291 3.02 10.50 25.52
N MET A 292 4.01 9.84 24.90
CA MET A 292 4.93 10.47 23.96
C MET A 292 4.19 11.29 22.90
N THR A 293 4.73 12.48 22.64
CA THR A 293 4.30 13.40 21.59
C THR A 293 4.58 12.80 20.21
N LEU A 294 3.91 13.32 19.17
CA LEU A 294 4.20 12.93 17.78
C LEU A 294 5.64 13.24 17.39
N ASP A 295 6.23 14.31 17.94
CA ASP A 295 7.61 14.70 17.66
C ASP A 295 8.62 13.71 18.29
N GLU A 296 8.36 13.25 19.53
CA GLU A 296 9.15 12.18 20.15
C GLU A 296 9.03 10.87 19.37
N ILE A 297 7.80 10.51 18.95
CA ILE A 297 7.57 9.32 18.13
C ILE A 297 8.33 9.43 16.81
N THR A 298 8.34 10.61 16.19
CA THR A 298 9.04 10.86 14.94
C THR A 298 10.55 10.69 15.13
N LYS A 299 11.12 11.35 16.15
CA LYS A 299 12.52 11.24 16.51
C LYS A 299 12.95 9.79 16.72
N TYR A 300 12.25 9.04 17.56
CA TYR A 300 12.64 7.66 17.87
C TYR A 300 12.41 6.70 16.71
N SER A 301 11.45 6.98 15.83
CA SER A 301 11.24 6.19 14.61
C SER A 301 12.42 6.38 13.64
N ILE A 302 12.91 7.61 13.47
CA ILE A 302 14.11 7.89 12.68
C ILE A 302 15.34 7.23 13.34
N GLU A 303 15.52 7.40 14.65
CA GLU A 303 16.69 6.88 15.37
C GLU A 303 16.80 5.35 15.33
N TYR A 304 15.71 4.64 15.67
CA TYR A 304 15.78 3.19 15.87
C TYR A 304 15.33 2.37 14.67
N LEU A 305 14.34 2.84 13.91
CA LEU A 305 13.89 2.14 12.70
C LEU A 305 14.68 2.61 11.47
N LYS A 306 15.54 3.62 11.61
CA LYS A 306 16.31 4.21 10.52
C LYS A 306 15.43 4.69 9.36
N PHE A 307 14.25 5.22 9.66
CA PHE A 307 13.40 5.76 8.60
C PHE A 307 14.07 6.97 7.95
N ARG A 308 14.32 6.88 6.64
CA ARG A 308 14.63 8.05 5.80
C ARG A 308 13.34 8.71 5.33
N ASP A 309 13.42 10.00 5.02
CA ASP A 309 12.32 10.77 4.43
C ASP A 309 11.01 10.65 5.26
N PHE A 310 11.15 10.70 6.60
CA PHE A 310 10.07 10.51 7.56
C PHE A 310 9.88 11.72 8.45
N ASP A 311 8.64 12.17 8.57
CA ASP A 311 8.23 13.26 9.44
C ASP A 311 6.91 12.90 10.16
N ARG A 312 6.44 13.84 10.99
CA ARG A 312 5.18 13.66 11.73
C ARG A 312 3.96 13.47 10.82
N LEU A 313 3.97 13.99 9.59
CA LEU A 313 2.84 13.92 8.66
C LEU A 313 2.63 12.51 8.12
N LYS A 314 3.67 11.65 8.19
CA LYS A 314 3.56 10.22 7.90
C LYS A 314 2.84 9.41 9.00
N ILE A 315 2.38 10.05 10.08
CA ILE A 315 1.59 9.42 11.14
C ILE A 315 0.11 9.70 10.88
N ILE A 316 -0.72 8.67 10.76
CA ILE A 316 -2.16 8.84 10.42
C ILE A 316 -2.84 9.86 11.35
N GLU A 317 -2.60 9.74 12.65
CA GLU A 317 -3.21 10.59 13.68
C GLU A 317 -2.75 12.05 13.66
N SER A 318 -1.73 12.43 12.89
CA SER A 318 -1.38 13.84 12.70
C SER A 318 -2.26 14.57 11.68
N ASN A 319 -3.04 13.80 10.91
CA ASN A 319 -3.82 14.28 9.77
C ASN A 319 -5.35 14.24 10.03
N ILE A 320 -5.74 13.79 11.22
CA ILE A 320 -7.12 13.76 11.71
C ILE A 320 -7.42 15.08 12.42
#